data_AF-A0A2E0UFF5-F1
#
_entry.id   AF-A0A2E0UFF5-F1
#
_cell.length_a   1.000
_cell.length_b   1.000
_cell.length_c   1.000
_cell.angle_alpha   90.00
_cell.angle_beta   90.00
_cell.angle_gamma   90.00
#
_symmetry.space_group_name_H-M   'P 1'
#
loop_
_entity.id
_entity.type
_entity.pdbx_description
1 polymer ?
#
loop_
_entity_poly.entity_id
_entity_poly.type
_entity_poly.pdbx_seq_one_letter_code
_entity_poly.pdbx_strand_id
1 'polypeptide(L)' 'MKHVIHVHQQKIKKGEPAIIDRTYKGSTHHRRVFIDGPCYIVQPDEPDRCGARVWIETEAETYYG' A
#
# COMPACT_ATOMS: atom_id res chain seq x y z
N MET A 1 -4.50 -5.73 11.90
CA MET A 1 -3.24 -4.92 11.89
C MET A 1 -3.45 -3.84 10.84
N LYS A 2 -3.13 -2.56 11.09
CA LYS A 2 -3.35 -1.53 10.07
C LYS A 2 -2.36 -1.68 8.91
N HIS A 3 -2.89 -1.81 7.71
CA HIS A 3 -2.18 -1.83 6.43
C HIS A 3 -2.40 -0.50 5.70
N VAL A 4 -1.32 0.08 5.19
CA VAL A 4 -1.33 1.26 4.30
C VAL A 4 -0.72 0.85 2.98
N ILE A 5 -1.59 0.65 1.98
CA ILE A 5 -1.22 0.08 0.68
C ILE A 5 -1.24 1.16 -0.39
N HIS A 6 -0.12 1.34 -1.09
CA HIS A 6 -0.01 2.29 -2.19
C HIS A 6 1.00 1.82 -3.26
N VAL A 7 1.25 2.67 -4.26
CA VAL A 7 2.21 2.40 -5.33
C VAL A 7 3.51 3.16 -5.09
N HIS A 8 4.62 2.44 -5.02
CA HIS A 8 5.95 3.01 -4.95
C HIS A 8 6.43 3.47 -6.33
N GLN A 9 6.30 4.78 -6.60
CA GLN A 9 6.53 5.39 -7.92
C GLN A 9 7.92 5.14 -8.52
N GLN A 10 8.96 5.01 -7.70
CA GLN A 10 10.30 4.71 -8.23
C GLN A 10 10.45 3.25 -8.69
N LYS A 11 9.74 2.31 -8.05
CA LYS A 11 9.81 0.88 -8.39
C LYS A 11 8.99 0.56 -9.62
N ILE A 12 7.82 1.18 -9.77
CA ILE A 12 6.99 1.02 -10.97
C ILE A 12 7.75 1.50 -12.23
N LYS A 13 8.50 2.61 -12.12
CA LYS A 13 9.36 3.10 -13.21
C LYS A 13 10.48 2.14 -13.60
N LYS A 14 10.92 1.28 -12.67
CA LYS A 14 11.94 0.25 -12.90
C LYS A 14 11.35 -1.11 -13.31
N GLY A 15 10.02 -1.25 -13.37
CA GLY A 15 9.35 -2.53 -13.63
C GLY A 15 9.42 -3.54 -12.47
N GLU A 16 9.80 -3.07 -11.28
CA GLU A 16 9.90 -3.89 -10.06
C GLU A 16 8.54 -4.05 -9.35
N PRO A 17 8.38 -5.03 -8.44
CA PRO A 17 7.24 -5.07 -7.52
C PRO A 17 7.05 -3.73 -6.80
N ALA A 18 5.94 -3.05 -7.10
CA ALA A 18 5.74 -1.65 -6.73
C ALA A 18 4.57 -1.42 -5.79
N ILE A 19 3.69 -2.42 -5.60
CA ILE A 19 2.63 -2.33 -4.58
C ILE A 19 3.31 -2.52 -3.24
N ILE A 20 3.30 -1.48 -2.41
CA ILE A 20 3.89 -1.54 -1.07
C ILE A 20 2.77 -1.72 -0.06
N ASP A 21 2.91 -2.73 0.79
CA ASP A 21 2.11 -2.89 1.99
C ASP A 21 2.94 -2.43 3.18
N ARG A 22 2.53 -1.32 3.81
CA ARG A 22 3.18 -0.77 5.00
C ARG A 22 2.34 -1.08 6.23
N THR A 23 3.00 -1.69 7.21
CA THR A 23 2.45 -1.92 8.54
C THR A 23 3.37 -1.30 9.59
N TYR A 24 3.00 -1.41 10.87
CA TYR A 24 3.89 -1.00 11.96
C TYR A 24 5.20 -1.80 12.01
N LYS A 25 5.23 -3.01 11.42
CA LYS A 25 6.42 -3.89 11.40
C LYS A 25 7.40 -3.54 10.30
N GLY A 26 6.99 -2.77 9.30
CA GLY A 26 7.83 -2.45 8.15
C GLY A 26 7.04 -2.33 6.86
N SER A 27 7.75 -2.41 5.74
CA SER A 27 7.14 -2.33 4.41
C SER A 27 7.60 -3.47 3.52
N THR A 28 6.66 -4.09 2.82
CA THR A 28 6.94 -5.19 1.89
C THR A 28 6.39 -4.85 0.51
N HIS A 29 7.09 -5.26 -0.54
CA HIS A 29 6.75 -4.93 -1.92
C HIS A 29 6.28 -6.16 -2.68
N HIS A 30 5.15 -6.03 -3.35
CA HIS A 30 4.46 -7.09 -4.05
C HIS A 30 4.07 -6.64 -5.46
N ARG A 31 3.76 -7.62 -6.31
CA ARG A 31 3.11 -7.36 -7.60
C ARG A 31 1.59 -7.31 -7.49
N ARG A 32 1.03 -7.96 -6.46
CA ARG A 32 -0.39 -8.07 -6.17
C ARG A 32 -0.56 -8.15 -4.66
N VAL A 33 -1.69 -7.64 -4.18
CA VAL A 33 -2.14 -7.77 -2.81
C VAL A 33 -3.63 -8.07 -2.87
N PHE A 34 -4.07 -8.99 -2.04
CA PHE A 34 -5.49 -9.25 -1.81
C PHE A 34 -5.86 -8.75 -0.42
N ILE A 35 -7.07 -8.21 -0.28
CA ILE A 35 -7.62 -7.72 0.98
C ILE A 35 -8.94 -8.47 1.20
N ASP A 36 -9.03 -9.25 2.26
CA ASP A 36 -10.23 -10.04 2.59
C ASP A 36 -11.07 -9.35 3.65
N GLY A 37 -11.70 -8.24 3.26
CA GLY A 37 -12.58 -7.49 4.14
C GLY A 37 -12.67 -6.00 3.80
N PRO A 38 -13.25 -5.20 4.72
CA PRO A 38 -13.44 -3.77 4.52
C PRO A 38 -12.12 -3.03 4.30
N CYS A 39 -12.14 -2.08 3.38
CA CYS A 39 -11.04 -1.14 3.17
C CYS A 39 -11.58 0.24 2.79
N TYR A 40 -10.74 1.25 2.98
CA TYR A 40 -11.01 2.62 2.61
C TYR A 40 -9.96 3.11 1.62
N ILE A 41 -10.38 3.86 0.61
CA ILE A 41 -9.45 4.61 -0.25
C ILE A 41 -9.34 6.01 0.36
N VAL A 42 -8.12 6.44 0.64
CA VAL A 42 -7.82 7.70 1.31
C VAL A 42 -7.07 8.60 0.35
N GLN A 43 -7.56 9.83 0.20
CA GLN A 43 -6.90 10.93 -0.50
C GLN A 43 -6.91 12.15 0.42
N PRO A 44 -5.81 12.41 1.17
CA PRO A 44 -5.69 13.62 1.98
C PRO A 44 -5.37 14.86 1.13
N ASP A 45 -5.41 16.04 1.76
CA ASP A 45 -4.92 17.29 1.16
C ASP A 45 -3.38 17.26 0.98
N GLU A 46 -2.67 16.77 1.99
CA GLU A 46 -1.20 16.65 1.99
C GLU A 46 -0.75 15.22 1.73
N PRO A 47 0.28 14.98 0.89
CA PRO A 47 0.77 13.63 0.63
C PRO A 47 1.34 12.97 1.89
N ASP A 48 1.32 11.64 1.94
CA ASP A 48 2.05 10.88 2.96
C ASP A 48 3.56 11.17 2.86
N ARG A 49 4.32 10.85 3.92
CA ARG A 49 5.77 11.08 4.02
C ARG A 49 6.58 10.54 2.83
N CYS A 50 6.07 9.52 2.14
CA CYS A 50 6.69 8.93 0.95
C CYS A 50 6.27 9.58 -0.38
N GLY A 51 5.41 10.59 -0.35
CA GLY A 51 4.86 11.28 -1.52
C GLY A 51 3.58 10.67 -2.11
N ALA A 52 3.05 9.61 -1.50
CA ALA A 52 1.78 9.02 -1.94
C ALA A 52 0.62 9.98 -1.69
N ARG A 53 -0.17 10.26 -2.74
CA ARG A 53 -1.34 11.15 -2.68
C ARG A 53 -2.67 10.41 -2.51
N VAL A 54 -2.68 9.11 -2.81
CA VAL A 54 -3.83 8.23 -2.64
C VAL A 54 -3.30 6.88 -2.18
N TRP A 55 -3.97 6.26 -1.22
CA TRP A 55 -3.67 4.93 -0.72
C TRP A 55 -4.92 4.19 -0.25
N ILE A 56 -4.76 2.91 0.05
CA ILE A 56 -5.78 2.09 0.68
C ILE A 56 -5.40 1.88 2.15
N GLU A 57 -6.36 2.03 3.05
CA GLU A 57 -6.24 1.61 4.45
C GLU A 57 -7.18 0.46 4.76
N THR A 58 -6.67 -0.55 5.47
CA THR A 58 -7.49 -1.67 5.95
C THR A 58 -6.90 -2.24 7.23
N GLU A 59 -7.76 -2.85 8.05
CA GLU A 59 -7.35 -3.72 9.16
C GLU A 59 -7.61 -5.21 8.88
N ALA A 60 -8.20 -5.51 7.72
CA ALA A 60 -8.54 -6.87 7.29
C ALA A 60 -7.28 -7.68 6.96
N GLU A 61 -7.47 -9.00 6.84
CA GLU A 61 -6.42 -9.91 6.45
C GLU A 61 -5.93 -9.59 5.03
N THR A 62 -4.61 -9.61 4.84
CA THR A 62 -3.99 -9.42 3.53
C THR A 62 -3.14 -10.63 3.17
N TYR A 63 -3.15 -10.98 1.89
CA TYR A 63 -2.33 -12.08 1.38
C TYR A 63 -1.76 -11.76 -0.01
N TYR A 64 -0.75 -12.53 -0.38
CA TYR A 64 0.11 -12.28 -1.54
C TYR A 64 0.11 -13.52 -2.43
N GLY A 65 0.00 -13.30 -3.75
CA GLY A 65 0.07 -14.35 -4.76
C GLY A 65 1.16 -14.11 -5.78
#